data_AF-A0A093P2M2-F1
#
_entry.id   AF-A0A093P2M2-F1
#
_cell.length_a   1.000
_cell.length_b   1.000
_cell.length_c   1.000
_cell.angle_alpha   90.00
_cell.angle_beta   90.00
_cell.angle_gamma   90.00
#
_symmetry.space_group_name_H-M   'P 1'
#
loop_
_entity.id
_entity.type
_entity.pdbx_description
1 polymer ?
#
loop_
_entity_poly.entity_id
_entity_poly.type
_entity_poly.pdbx_seq_one_letter_code
_entity_poly.pdbx_strand_id
1 'polypeptide(L)' 'GISISGGIESRAQPVVKIEKIFPGGAAFLSGILKAGQELVSVDGENLQNVTHQRAVDIIRQAYRNKAKEPMELVVRVAG' A
#
# COMPACT_ATOMS: atom_id res chain seq x y z
N GLY A 1 4.71 3.74 9.27
CA GLY A 1 3.30 3.39 8.99
C GLY A 1 3.21 1.95 8.48
N ILE A 2 3.68 1.70 7.26
CA ILE A 2 3.73 0.36 6.65
C ILE A 2 5.02 0.17 5.81
N SER A 3 5.34 -1.06 5.46
CA SER A 3 6.23 -1.41 4.33
C SER A 3 5.46 -2.26 3.31
N ILE A 4 5.90 -2.25 2.05
CA ILE A 4 5.30 -3.04 0.98
C ILE A 4 6.30 -4.04 0.39
N SER A 5 5.79 -5.10 -0.23
CA SER A 5 6.55 -6.10 -0.97
C SER A 5 5.86 -6.45 -2.30
N GLY A 6 6.59 -7.12 -3.19
CA GLY A 6 6.08 -7.54 -4.51
C GLY A 6 6.02 -6.43 -5.54
N GLY A 7 5.34 -6.69 -6.65
CA GLY A 7 5.32 -5.89 -7.86
C GLY A 7 5.33 -6.80 -9.09
N ILE A 8 4.84 -6.31 -10.24
CA ILE A 8 4.62 -7.12 -11.45
C ILE A 8 5.88 -7.84 -11.96
N GLU A 9 7.07 -7.33 -11.66
CA GLU A 9 8.37 -7.91 -12.00
C GLU A 9 8.75 -9.13 -11.14
N SER A 10 8.08 -9.32 -9.99
CA SER A 10 8.34 -10.44 -9.09
C SER A 10 7.58 -11.69 -9.53
N ARG A 11 8.30 -12.74 -9.91
CA ARG A 11 7.71 -14.05 -10.24
C ARG A 11 6.98 -14.71 -9.07
N ALA A 12 7.45 -14.49 -7.85
CA ALA A 12 6.84 -15.09 -6.65
C ALA A 12 5.65 -14.29 -6.12
N GLN A 13 5.64 -12.97 -6.33
CA GLN A 13 4.60 -12.07 -5.84
C GLN A 13 4.36 -10.93 -6.83
N PRO A 14 3.60 -11.18 -7.92
CA PRO A 14 3.35 -10.21 -8.99
C PRO A 14 2.38 -9.08 -8.59
N VAL A 15 2.06 -8.95 -7.29
CA VAL A 15 1.14 -7.96 -6.73
C VAL A 15 1.79 -7.24 -5.57
N VAL A 16 1.39 -6.00 -5.33
CA VAL A 16 1.87 -5.22 -4.19
C VAL A 16 1.11 -5.64 -2.93
N LYS A 17 1.82 -5.98 -1.86
CA LYS A 17 1.22 -6.33 -0.56
C LYS A 17 1.77 -5.46 0.56
N ILE A 18 0.97 -5.29 1.61
CA ILE A 18 1.44 -4.76 2.89
C ILE A 18 2.31 -5.85 3.54
N GLU A 19 3.61 -5.61 3.64
CA GLU A 19 4.56 -6.56 4.25
C GLU A 19 4.54 -6.44 5.78
N LYS A 20 4.58 -5.21 6.28
CA LYS A 20 4.62 -4.93 7.71
C LYS A 20 3.85 -3.66 8.03
N ILE A 21 3.25 -3.64 9.22
CA ILE A 21 2.66 -2.44 9.83
C ILE A 21 3.51 -2.07 11.03
N PHE A 22 3.97 -0.82 11.09
CA PHE A 22 4.86 -0.34 12.14
C PHE A 22 4.04 0.28 13.29
N PRO A 23 4.28 -0.15 14.55
CA PRO A 23 3.61 0.41 15.72
C PRO A 23 3.68 1.94 15.80
N GLY A 24 2.61 2.56 16.28
CA GLY A 24 2.50 4.01 16.45
C GLY A 24 2.24 4.82 15.17
N GLY A 25 2.25 4.19 13.98
CA GLY A 25 1.86 4.85 12.74
C GLY A 25 0.35 4.88 12.50
N ALA A 26 -0.13 5.74 11.60
CA ALA A 26 -1.57 5.87 11.27
C ALA A 26 -2.23 4.53 10.88
N ALA A 27 -1.56 3.71 10.06
CA ALA A 27 -2.04 2.39 9.68
C ALA A 27 -2.13 1.39 10.85
N PHE A 28 -1.26 1.53 11.86
CA PHE A 28 -1.33 0.72 13.07
C PHE A 28 -2.48 1.19 13.97
N LEU A 29 -2.60 2.50 14.16
CA LEU A 29 -3.62 3.12 15.00
C LEU A 29 -5.03 2.95 14.43
N SER A 30 -5.18 2.83 13.11
CA SER A 30 -6.49 2.55 12.51
C SER A 30 -6.99 1.15 12.82
N GLY A 31 -6.09 0.18 13.02
CA GLY A 31 -6.45 -1.23 13.29
C GLY A 31 -7.14 -1.96 12.13
N ILE A 32 -7.39 -1.27 11.01
CA ILE A 32 -8.13 -1.79 9.85
C ILE A 32 -7.21 -2.61 8.94
N LEU A 33 -6.00 -2.11 8.71
CA LEU A 33 -5.03 -2.72 7.80
C LEU A 33 -4.29 -3.88 8.47
N LYS A 34 -3.94 -4.89 7.67
CA LYS A 34 -3.19 -6.07 8.11
C LYS A 34 -2.06 -6.39 7.15
N ALA A 35 -0.97 -6.93 7.69
CA ALA A 35 0.09 -7.51 6.88
C ALA A 35 -0.47 -8.68 6.03
N GLY A 36 0.07 -8.85 4.83
CA GLY A 36 -0.36 -9.84 3.84
C GLY A 36 -1.48 -9.37 2.90
N GLN A 37 -2.18 -8.27 3.20
CA GLN A 37 -3.21 -7.73 2.30
C GLN A 37 -2.60 -7.19 1.01
N GLU A 38 -3.25 -7.47 -0.12
CA GLU A 38 -2.93 -6.84 -1.41
C GLU A 38 -3.38 -5.38 -1.39
N LEU A 39 -2.47 -4.48 -1.76
CA LEU A 39 -2.76 -3.07 -1.90
C LEU A 39 -3.19 -2.80 -3.35
N VAL A 40 -4.43 -2.37 -3.53
CA VAL A 40 -5.09 -2.20 -4.83
C VAL A 40 -4.95 -0.79 -5.35
N SER A 41 -5.13 0.21 -4.48
CA SER A 41 -4.96 1.62 -4.87
C SER A 41 -4.59 2.51 -3.68
N VAL A 42 -4.07 3.70 -4.02
CA VAL A 42 -3.71 4.78 -3.09
C VAL A 42 -4.28 6.08 -3.65
N ASP A 43 -5.15 6.76 -2.90
CA ASP A 43 -5.82 8.01 -3.32
C ASP A 43 -6.49 7.96 -4.72
N GLY A 44 -6.91 6.76 -5.13
CA GLY A 44 -7.49 6.49 -6.45
C GLY A 44 -6.49 6.06 -7.52
N GLU A 45 -5.17 6.15 -7.29
CA GLU A 45 -4.17 5.60 -8.21
C GLU A 45 -4.05 4.07 -8.07
N ASN A 46 -4.19 3.37 -9.19
CA ASN A 46 -4.17 1.91 -9.26
C ASN A 46 -2.73 1.37 -9.07
N LEU A 47 -2.59 0.34 -8.21
CA LEU A 47 -1.35 -0.38 -7.94
C LEU A 47 -1.30 -1.80 -8.51
N GLN A 48 -2.32 -2.20 -9.27
CA GLN A 48 -2.32 -3.47 -9.99
C GLN A 48 -1.39 -3.39 -11.21
N ASN A 49 -0.64 -4.46 -11.45
CA ASN A 49 0.30 -4.58 -12.58
C ASN A 49 1.38 -3.49 -12.65
N VAL A 50 1.70 -2.84 -11.52
CA VAL A 50 2.80 -1.88 -11.44
C VAL A 50 4.05 -2.54 -10.87
N THR A 51 5.21 -1.95 -11.17
CA THR A 51 6.47 -2.39 -10.57
C THR A 51 6.53 -2.01 -9.10
N HIS A 52 7.39 -2.68 -8.33
CA HIS A 52 7.65 -2.33 -6.93
C HIS A 52 8.01 -0.85 -6.80
N GLN A 53 8.94 -0.39 -7.64
CA GLN A 53 9.40 1.00 -7.61
C GLN A 53 8.27 1.98 -7.91
N ARG A 54 7.42 1.69 -8.90
CA ARG A 54 6.28 2.56 -9.22
C ARG A 54 5.29 2.64 -8.05
N ALA A 55 5.03 1.53 -7.36
CA ALA A 55 4.18 1.53 -6.17
C ALA A 55 4.75 2.39 -5.04
N VAL A 56 6.07 2.29 -4.79
CA VAL A 56 6.76 3.14 -3.81
C VAL A 56 6.62 4.62 -4.15
N ASP A 57 6.77 4.98 -5.43
CA ASP A 57 6.67 6.38 -5.87
C ASP A 57 5.27 6.94 -5.68
N ILE A 58 4.23 6.18 -6.05
CA ILE A 58 2.81 6.55 -5.85
C ILE A 58 2.52 6.78 -4.36
N ILE A 59 2.89 5.83 -3.50
CA ILE A 59 2.65 5.94 -2.04
C ILE A 59 3.37 7.16 -1.46
N ARG A 60 4.61 7.41 -1.87
CA ARG A 60 5.38 8.58 -1.40
C ARG A 60 4.77 9.89 -1.87
N GLN A 61 4.28 9.94 -3.09
CA GLN A 61 3.61 11.11 -3.64
C GLN A 61 2.32 11.41 -2.90
N ALA A 62 1.47 10.40 -2.68
CA ALA A 62 0.25 10.50 -1.90
C ALA A 62 0.51 10.98 -0.46
N TYR A 63 1.50 10.39 0.23
CA TYR A 63 1.86 10.79 1.60
C TYR A 63 2.33 12.25 1.71
N ARG A 64 2.98 12.78 0.67
CA ARG A 64 3.42 14.18 0.60
C ARG A 64 2.28 15.14 0.25
N ASN A 65 1.21 14.66 -0.35
CA ASN A 65 0.07 15.47 -0.75
C ASN A 65 -0.82 15.83 0.46
N LYS A 66 -0.53 16.98 1.08
CA LYS A 66 -1.29 17.47 2.25
C LYS A 66 -2.70 17.97 1.94
N ALA A 67 -3.08 18.05 0.66
CA ALA A 67 -4.46 18.38 0.29
C ALA A 67 -5.41 17.17 0.42
N LYS A 68 -4.88 15.93 0.52
CA LYS A 68 -5.65 14.70 0.74
C LYS A 68 -5.15 13.99 2.01
N GLU A 69 -5.47 14.54 3.17
CA GLU A 69 -5.20 13.91 4.47
C GLU A 69 -6.54 13.59 5.18
N PRO A 70 -6.79 12.33 5.57
CA PRO A 70 -5.91 11.17 5.45
C PRO A 70 -5.83 10.60 4.02
N MET A 71 -4.68 9.99 3.69
CA MET A 71 -4.50 9.20 2.48
C MET A 71 -5.43 7.96 2.51
N GLU A 72 -6.09 7.68 1.39
CA GLU A 72 -6.99 6.53 1.23
C GLU A 72 -6.23 5.33 0.66
N LEU A 73 -6.38 4.17 1.31
CA LEU A 73 -5.80 2.90 0.87
C LEU A 73 -6.92 1.90 0.61
N VAL A 74 -6.96 1.35 -0.60
CA VAL A 74 -7.88 0.25 -0.94
C VAL A 74 -7.09 -1.05 -0.91
N VAL A 75 -7.57 -2.03 -0.14
CA VAL A 75 -6.94 -3.35 0.00
C VAL A 75 -7.89 -4.46 -0.38
N ARG A 76 -7.35 -5.57 -0.87
CA ARG A 76 -8.14 -6.80 -1.05
C ARG A 76 -8.33 -7.46 0.31
N VAL A 77 -9.59 -7.70 0.68
CA VAL A 77 -9.94 -8.51 1.85
C VAL A 77 -10.03 -9.97 1.38
N ALA A 78 -9.29 -10.86 2.04
CA ALA A 78 -9.51 -12.29 1.85
C ALA A 78 -10.85 -12.65 2.46
N GLY A 79 -11.72 -13.31 1.68
CA GLY A 79 -12.97 -13.90 2.19
C GLY A 79 -12.71 -15.06 3.12
#